data_AF-A0A349R0D0-F1
#
_entry.id   AF-A0A349R0D0-F1
#
_cell.length_a   1.000
_cell.length_b   1.000
_cell.length_c   1.000
_cell.angle_alpha   90.00
_cell.angle_beta   90.00
_cell.angle_gamma   90.00
#
_symmetry.space_group_name_H-M   'P 1'
#
loop_
_entity.id
_entity.type
_entity.pdbx_description
1 polymer ?
#
loop_
_entity_poly.entity_id
_entity_poly.type
_entity_poly.pdbx_seq_one_letter_code
_entity_poly.pdbx_strand_id
1 'polypeptide(L)'
;MVYAEKLIDLNKIKEAKVILNSIFATIKEDSHEKAMLAFSLSEIYRKEGNVGKQCELLIISAACDIKNAIKENTSMQALAFLLHQQGYIDESYMCIKSSLEDAIFCNAKFRTYEVSQIFPIIDTSYQEHQKQKKEQLFTFLIVASVLSILLILAIIYVYKQMRKVSRFRLELFKANQDLNKLNDELQTKNEEYKIVNNKLSKTNNLLYESNHIKEVYIGHFLDICSMYITKLEKFQTLIKKMIMGDKISELLNLVKSNERIDKEKKELFNTFDHIFLHLFPSFVDDINSLLTEDGKIMLKTNELLNTELRIFALIRLGVNDSSKIAGFLHCSLNTIYTYRAKIKSKAIIDKDEFDKNIMQIGTIKSI
;
A
#
# COMPACT_ATOMS: atom_id res chain seq x y z
N MET A 1 69.50 -61.16 43.17
CA MET A 1 69.31 -60.74 41.77
C MET A 1 69.94 -61.73 40.79
N VAL A 2 71.26 -61.94 40.83
CA VAL A 2 72.01 -62.91 39.97
C VAL A 2 71.40 -64.32 39.93
N TYR A 3 70.89 -64.82 41.07
CA TYR A 3 70.20 -66.12 41.11
C TYR A 3 68.87 -66.15 40.33
N ALA A 4 68.13 -65.05 40.33
CA ALA A 4 66.87 -64.95 39.60
C ALA A 4 67.10 -64.78 38.09
N GLU A 5 68.14 -64.06 37.68
CA GLU A 5 68.56 -63.95 36.26
C GLU A 5 68.95 -65.33 35.71
N LYS A 6 69.74 -66.11 36.47
CA LYS A 6 70.08 -67.49 36.11
C LYS A 6 68.85 -68.40 35.97
N LEU A 7 67.79 -68.17 36.75
CA LEU A 7 66.52 -68.90 36.61
C LEU A 7 65.73 -68.47 35.37
N ILE A 8 65.83 -67.21 34.93
CA ILE A 8 65.24 -66.72 33.68
C ILE A 8 65.91 -67.36 32.47
N ASP A 9 67.24 -67.53 32.50
CA ASP A 9 68.03 -68.19 31.45
C ASP A 9 67.74 -69.70 31.36
N LEU A 10 67.49 -70.34 32.50
CA LEU A 10 67.07 -71.75 32.59
C LEU A 10 65.57 -71.97 32.34
N ASN A 11 64.86 -70.95 31.84
CA ASN A 11 63.42 -70.95 31.52
C ASN A 11 62.48 -71.29 32.71
N LYS A 12 62.93 -71.12 33.95
CA LYS A 12 62.14 -71.28 35.18
C LYS A 12 61.44 -69.99 35.57
N ILE A 13 60.60 -69.49 34.66
CA ILE A 13 60.02 -68.13 34.72
C ILE A 13 59.15 -67.89 35.97
N LYS A 14 58.37 -68.90 36.40
CA LYS A 14 57.47 -68.77 37.56
C LYS A 14 58.23 -68.61 38.89
N GLU A 15 59.31 -69.37 39.08
CA GLU A 15 60.16 -69.29 40.28
C GLU A 15 60.91 -67.95 40.34
N ALA A 16 61.47 -67.52 39.20
CA ALA A 16 62.14 -66.23 39.08
C ALA A 16 61.19 -65.06 39.40
N LYS A 17 59.95 -65.12 38.90
CA LYS A 17 58.93 -64.08 39.12
C LYS A 17 58.54 -63.93 40.59
N VAL A 18 58.39 -65.02 41.33
CA VAL A 18 58.05 -64.97 42.77
C VAL A 18 59.17 -64.28 43.55
N ILE A 19 60.42 -64.67 43.30
CA ILE A 19 61.59 -64.11 43.96
C ILE A 19 61.71 -62.61 43.62
N LEU A 20 61.63 -62.25 42.33
CA LEU A 20 61.78 -60.85 41.90
C LEU A 20 60.66 -59.94 42.44
N ASN A 21 59.40 -60.40 42.46
CA ASN A 21 58.30 -59.60 43.02
C ASN A 21 58.46 -59.36 44.53
N SER A 22 58.93 -60.35 45.29
CA SER A 22 59.17 -60.16 46.74
C SER A 22 60.25 -59.12 47.03
N ILE A 23 61.32 -59.10 46.23
CA ILE A 23 62.41 -58.14 46.37
C ILE A 23 61.95 -56.77 45.90
N PHE A 24 61.27 -56.70 44.76
CA PHE A 24 60.76 -55.44 44.20
C PHE A 24 59.79 -54.72 45.14
N ALA A 25 58.93 -55.45 45.85
CA ALA A 25 58.00 -54.87 46.83
C ALA A 25 58.69 -54.26 48.07
N THR A 26 59.93 -54.66 48.35
CA THR A 26 60.70 -54.20 49.52
C THR A 26 61.44 -52.88 49.25
N ILE A 27 61.78 -52.61 47.98
CA ILE A 27 62.55 -51.42 47.58
C ILE A 27 61.61 -50.26 47.29
N LYS A 28 61.55 -49.31 48.22
CA LYS A 28 60.69 -48.11 48.08
C LYS A 28 61.37 -46.96 47.33
N GLU A 29 62.68 -46.83 47.45
CA GLU A 29 63.47 -45.77 46.81
C GLU A 29 63.70 -46.04 45.31
N ASP A 30 63.78 -44.98 44.50
CA ASP A 30 64.05 -45.07 43.07
C ASP A 30 65.56 -45.24 42.81
N SER A 31 66.11 -46.38 43.22
CA SER A 31 67.52 -46.74 43.05
C SER A 31 67.79 -47.45 41.72
N HIS A 32 69.07 -47.54 41.32
CA HIS A 32 69.47 -48.36 40.18
C HIS A 32 69.08 -49.84 40.36
N GLU A 33 69.18 -50.37 41.58
CA GLU A 33 68.78 -51.75 41.87
C GLU A 33 67.30 -51.99 41.56
N LYS A 34 66.43 -51.02 41.87
CA LYS A 34 65.01 -51.04 41.49
C LYS A 34 64.85 -51.00 39.97
N ALA A 35 65.68 -50.22 39.27
CA ALA A 35 65.67 -50.14 37.82
C ALA A 35 65.96 -51.50 37.18
N MET A 36 67.00 -52.21 37.63
CA MET A 36 67.38 -53.51 37.08
C MET A 36 66.36 -54.61 37.42
N LEU A 37 65.78 -54.57 38.62
CA LEU A 37 64.70 -55.50 39.01
C LEU A 37 63.44 -55.28 38.17
N ALA A 38 63.06 -54.02 37.95
CA ALA A 38 61.93 -53.67 37.08
C ALA A 38 62.18 -54.15 35.64
N PHE A 39 63.38 -53.96 35.11
CA PHE A 39 63.75 -54.47 33.77
C PHE A 39 63.63 -56.00 33.70
N SER A 40 64.18 -56.71 34.69
CA SER A 40 64.11 -58.18 34.76
C SER A 40 62.67 -58.69 34.84
N LEU A 41 61.81 -58.03 35.63
CA LEU A 41 60.38 -58.33 35.68
C LEU A 41 59.69 -58.02 34.35
N SER A 42 60.08 -56.94 33.66
CA SER A 42 59.51 -56.59 32.36
C SER A 42 59.79 -57.67 31.31
N GLU A 43 60.98 -58.28 31.31
CA GLU A 43 61.32 -59.39 30.42
C GLU A 43 60.51 -60.66 30.73
N ILE A 44 60.20 -60.91 32.01
CA ILE A 44 59.27 -61.98 32.41
C ILE A 44 57.88 -61.71 31.84
N TYR A 45 57.34 -60.50 32.01
CA TYR A 45 56.01 -60.16 31.51
C TYR A 45 55.97 -60.11 29.98
N ARG A 46 57.07 -59.78 29.31
CA ARG A 46 57.25 -59.91 27.85
C ARG A 46 57.06 -61.36 27.40
N LYS A 47 57.72 -62.31 28.07
CA LYS A 47 57.57 -63.75 27.79
C LYS A 47 56.17 -64.28 28.09
N GLU A 48 55.45 -63.69 29.06
CA GLU A 48 54.07 -64.02 29.38
C GLU A 48 53.04 -63.34 28.45
N GLY A 49 53.45 -62.44 27.56
CA GLY A 49 52.57 -61.68 26.67
C GLY A 49 51.76 -60.58 27.37
N ASN A 50 52.09 -60.20 28.60
CA ASN A 50 51.41 -59.12 29.32
C ASN A 50 52.06 -57.77 28.99
N VAL A 51 51.64 -57.20 27.86
CA VAL A 51 52.17 -55.94 27.32
C VAL A 51 51.98 -54.75 28.28
N GLY A 52 50.84 -54.69 28.99
CA GLY A 52 50.56 -53.60 29.93
C GLY A 52 51.55 -53.55 31.09
N LYS A 53 51.77 -54.69 31.76
CA LYS A 53 52.75 -54.79 32.86
C LYS A 53 54.18 -54.67 32.38
N GLN A 54 54.51 -55.19 31.20
CA GLN A 54 55.81 -54.99 30.58
C GLN A 54 56.10 -53.49 30.39
N CYS A 55 55.15 -52.74 29.82
CA CYS A 55 55.28 -51.30 29.61
C CYS A 55 55.46 -50.54 30.93
N GLU A 56 54.60 -50.82 31.91
CA GLU A 56 54.69 -50.21 33.25
C GLU A 56 56.07 -50.40 33.88
N LEU A 57 56.59 -51.63 33.85
CA LEU A 57 57.89 -51.96 34.44
C LEU A 57 59.06 -51.37 33.65
N LEU A 58 58.97 -51.30 32.32
CA LEU A 58 59.97 -50.61 31.50
C LEU A 58 60.00 -49.11 31.79
N ILE A 59 58.84 -48.47 31.97
CA ILE A 59 58.76 -47.06 32.38
C ILE A 59 59.38 -46.86 33.76
N ILE A 60 59.06 -47.72 34.74
CA ILE A 60 59.65 -47.63 36.08
C ILE A 60 61.17 -47.78 36.01
N SER A 61 61.66 -48.76 35.23
CA SER A 61 63.08 -49.00 35.05
C SER A 61 63.79 -47.80 34.42
N ALA A 62 63.29 -47.31 33.27
CA ALA A 62 63.84 -46.16 32.58
C ALA A 62 63.80 -44.88 33.43
N ALA A 63 62.72 -44.65 34.19
CA ALA A 63 62.60 -43.50 35.07
C ALA A 63 63.59 -43.56 36.25
N CYS A 64 63.83 -44.74 36.82
CA CYS A 64 64.85 -44.92 37.86
C CYS A 64 66.24 -44.68 37.29
N ASP A 65 66.57 -45.21 36.11
CA ASP A 65 67.87 -44.96 35.47
C ASP A 65 68.08 -43.47 35.17
N ILE A 66 67.07 -42.77 34.65
CA ILE A 66 67.13 -41.31 34.44
C ILE A 66 67.39 -40.57 35.75
N LYS A 67 66.66 -40.90 36.83
CA LYS A 67 66.81 -40.26 38.15
C LYS A 67 68.21 -40.46 38.74
N ASN A 68 68.85 -41.60 38.45
CA ASN A 68 70.19 -41.92 38.91
C ASN A 68 71.28 -41.51 37.89
N ALA A 69 70.93 -40.79 36.81
CA ALA A 69 71.82 -40.39 35.73
C ALA A 69 72.57 -41.57 35.07
N ILE A 70 71.91 -42.73 35.00
CA ILE A 70 72.43 -43.96 34.39
C ILE A 70 72.06 -43.98 32.92
N LYS A 71 73.07 -43.96 32.07
CA LYS A 71 72.94 -43.80 30.62
C LYS A 71 73.02 -45.13 29.86
N GLU A 72 72.71 -46.24 30.53
CA GLU A 72 72.72 -47.59 29.94
C GLU A 72 71.55 -47.79 28.96
N ASN A 73 70.39 -47.22 29.30
CA ASN A 73 69.22 -47.02 28.44
C ASN A 73 68.61 -48.27 27.77
N THR A 74 68.97 -49.47 28.21
CA THR A 74 68.39 -50.74 27.73
C THR A 74 66.86 -50.76 27.89
N SER A 75 66.36 -50.33 29.05
CA SER A 75 64.92 -50.22 29.33
C SER A 75 64.23 -49.19 28.42
N MET A 76 64.92 -48.09 28.10
CA MET A 76 64.41 -47.05 27.20
C MET A 76 64.30 -47.54 25.75
N GLN A 77 65.26 -48.35 25.28
CA GLN A 77 65.21 -48.97 23.95
C GLN A 77 64.08 -50.00 23.86
N ALA A 78 63.95 -50.87 24.87
CA ALA A 78 62.86 -51.84 24.95
C ALA A 78 61.50 -51.14 25.01
N LEU A 79 61.40 -50.03 25.75
CA LEU A 79 60.21 -49.20 25.80
C LEU A 79 59.89 -48.56 24.45
N ALA A 80 60.88 -48.01 23.76
CA ALA A 80 60.70 -47.44 22.43
C ALA A 80 60.14 -48.47 21.44
N PHE A 81 60.70 -49.68 21.43
CA PHE A 81 60.21 -50.76 20.58
C PHE A 81 58.77 -51.17 20.92
N LEU A 82 58.45 -51.29 22.21
CA LEU A 82 57.10 -51.62 22.67
C LEU A 82 56.08 -50.55 22.28
N LEU A 83 56.42 -49.28 22.47
CA LEU A 83 55.59 -48.13 22.10
C LEU A 83 55.38 -48.06 20.59
N HIS A 84 56.41 -48.34 19.79
CA HIS A 84 56.31 -48.42 18.34
C HIS A 84 55.30 -49.49 17.90
N GLN A 85 55.38 -50.70 18.48
CA GLN A 85 54.46 -51.80 18.18
C GLN A 85 53.02 -51.49 18.57
N GLN A 86 52.82 -50.67 19.61
CA GLN A 86 51.49 -50.21 20.04
C GLN A 86 50.96 -49.01 19.26
N GLY A 87 51.75 -48.43 18.35
CA GLY A 87 51.37 -47.26 17.55
C GLY A 87 51.57 -45.90 18.24
N TYR A 88 52.24 -45.87 19.40
CA TYR A 88 52.64 -44.64 20.09
C TYR A 88 53.93 -44.08 19.45
N ILE A 89 53.79 -43.57 18.22
CA ILE A 89 54.92 -43.20 17.34
C ILE A 89 55.74 -42.03 17.91
N ASP A 90 55.07 -41.00 18.45
CA ASP A 90 55.72 -39.80 18.96
C ASP A 90 56.53 -40.13 20.23
N GLU A 91 55.95 -40.90 21.16
CA GLU A 91 56.60 -41.36 22.39
C GLU A 91 57.74 -42.34 22.11
N SER A 92 57.52 -43.28 21.18
CA SER A 92 58.55 -44.22 20.72
C SER A 92 59.79 -43.50 20.18
N TYR A 93 59.57 -42.48 19.33
CA TYR A 93 60.66 -41.67 18.77
C TYR A 93 61.45 -40.94 19.85
N MET A 94 60.75 -40.37 20.85
CA MET A 94 61.40 -39.69 21.98
C MET A 94 62.29 -40.65 22.78
N CYS A 95 61.81 -41.86 23.09
CA CYS A 95 62.57 -42.87 23.81
C CYS A 95 63.82 -43.33 23.05
N ILE A 96 63.69 -43.71 21.77
CA ILE A 96 64.83 -44.21 20.99
C ILE A 96 65.86 -43.11 20.70
N LYS A 97 65.40 -41.87 20.46
CA LYS A 97 66.27 -40.72 20.24
C LYS A 97 67.10 -40.40 21.48
N SER A 98 66.45 -40.34 22.65
CA SER A 98 67.15 -40.13 23.93
C SER A 98 68.18 -41.23 24.17
N SER A 99 67.84 -42.49 23.88
CA SER A 99 68.80 -43.59 24.01
C SER A 99 69.99 -43.47 23.07
N LEU A 100 69.78 -43.02 21.83
CA LEU A 100 70.86 -42.83 20.86
C LEU A 100 71.79 -41.70 21.29
N GLU A 101 71.24 -40.57 21.73
CA GLU A 101 71.99 -39.40 22.18
C GLU A 101 72.88 -39.75 23.38
N ASP A 102 72.37 -40.49 24.36
CA ASP A 102 73.15 -40.95 25.52
C ASP A 102 74.25 -41.96 25.15
N ALA A 103 73.99 -42.88 24.22
CA ALA A 103 75.00 -43.82 23.75
C ALA A 103 76.16 -43.11 23.04
N ILE A 104 75.85 -42.09 22.23
CA ILE A 104 76.83 -41.23 21.56
C ILE A 104 77.60 -40.40 22.60
N PHE A 105 76.90 -39.77 23.54
CA PHE A 105 77.50 -38.96 24.60
C PHE A 105 78.51 -39.74 25.45
N CYS A 106 78.18 -40.99 25.81
CA CYS A 106 79.08 -41.87 26.57
C CYS A 106 80.17 -42.53 25.72
N ASN A 107 80.25 -42.25 24.41
CA ASN A 107 81.16 -42.91 23.46
C ASN A 107 81.05 -44.46 23.49
N ALA A 108 79.83 -44.97 23.73
CA ALA A 108 79.57 -46.39 23.92
C ALA A 108 79.32 -47.08 22.56
N LYS A 109 80.39 -47.33 21.81
CA LYS A 109 80.35 -47.81 20.40
C LYS A 109 79.39 -48.98 20.14
N PHE A 110 79.38 -49.98 21.03
CA PHE A 110 78.50 -51.15 20.89
C PHE A 110 77.01 -50.78 21.00
N ARG A 111 76.64 -49.99 22.02
CA ARG A 111 75.26 -49.51 22.21
C ARG A 111 74.81 -48.56 21.11
N THR A 112 75.72 -47.72 20.62
CA THR A 112 75.44 -46.88 19.43
C THR A 112 75.10 -47.74 18.22
N TYR A 113 75.84 -48.84 18.00
CA TYR A 113 75.55 -49.79 16.92
C TYR A 113 74.19 -50.46 17.10
N GLU A 114 73.84 -50.94 18.30
CA GLU A 114 72.53 -51.54 18.60
C GLU A 114 71.37 -50.58 18.33
N VAL A 115 71.43 -49.35 18.87
CA VAL A 115 70.37 -48.35 18.66
C VAL A 115 70.28 -47.94 17.19
N SER A 116 71.42 -47.85 16.49
CA SER A 116 71.44 -47.45 15.06
C SER A 116 70.74 -48.43 14.12
N GLN A 117 70.53 -49.69 14.53
CA GLN A 117 69.77 -50.67 13.75
C GLN A 117 68.26 -50.46 13.85
N ILE A 118 67.78 -49.98 15.00
CA ILE A 118 66.34 -49.81 15.28
C ILE A 118 65.88 -48.37 15.00
N PHE A 119 66.74 -47.39 15.25
CA PHE A 119 66.43 -45.97 15.11
C PHE A 119 65.82 -45.58 13.75
N PRO A 120 66.37 -46.03 12.59
CA PRO A 120 65.81 -45.66 11.29
C PRO A 120 64.35 -46.10 11.07
N ILE A 121 63.93 -47.22 11.68
CA ILE A 121 62.56 -47.74 11.56
C ILE A 121 61.58 -46.80 12.28
N ILE A 122 61.92 -46.42 13.51
CA ILE A 122 61.09 -45.52 14.34
C ILE A 122 61.12 -44.10 13.77
N ASP A 123 62.27 -43.59 13.35
CA ASP A 123 62.39 -42.26 12.74
C ASP A 123 61.57 -42.17 11.45
N THR A 124 61.66 -43.17 10.55
CA THR A 124 60.87 -43.17 9.31
C THR A 124 59.37 -43.12 9.62
N SER A 125 58.90 -43.94 10.57
CA SER A 125 57.49 -43.94 10.99
C SER A 125 57.05 -42.60 11.60
N TYR A 126 57.92 -41.95 12.37
CA TYR A 126 57.68 -40.61 12.91
C TYR A 126 57.63 -39.54 11.80
N GLN A 127 58.55 -39.58 10.83
CA GLN A 127 58.54 -38.66 9.69
C GLN A 127 57.27 -38.82 8.85
N GLU A 128 56.83 -40.04 8.59
CA GLU A 128 55.57 -40.32 7.88
C GLU A 128 54.35 -39.81 8.66
N HIS A 129 54.28 -40.06 9.97
CA HIS A 129 53.21 -39.55 10.84
C HIS A 129 53.14 -38.01 10.81
N GLN A 130 54.30 -37.34 10.87
CA GLN A 130 54.39 -35.88 10.80
C GLN A 130 54.01 -35.34 9.42
N LYS A 131 54.38 -36.05 8.34
CA LYS A 131 53.98 -35.70 6.98
C LYS A 131 52.47 -35.79 6.80
N GLN A 132 51.84 -36.86 7.29
CA GLN A 132 50.38 -37.02 7.24
C GLN A 132 49.66 -35.91 8.00
N LYS A 133 50.10 -35.56 9.22
CA LYS A 133 49.56 -34.43 9.98
C LYS A 133 49.68 -33.11 9.20
N LYS A 134 50.82 -32.86 8.55
CA LYS A 134 51.03 -31.68 7.70
C LYS A 134 50.11 -31.66 6.48
N GLU A 135 49.95 -32.79 5.79
CA GLU A 135 49.05 -32.91 4.63
C GLU A 135 47.58 -32.71 5.02
N GLN A 136 47.16 -33.23 6.17
CA GLN A 136 45.82 -32.98 6.72
C GLN A 136 45.60 -31.50 7.04
N LEU A 137 46.56 -30.84 7.69
CA LEU A 137 46.50 -29.40 7.95
C LEU A 137 46.42 -28.58 6.66
N PHE A 138 47.21 -28.94 5.64
CA PHE A 138 47.17 -28.27 4.35
C PHE A 138 45.80 -28.45 3.66
N THR A 139 45.24 -29.66 3.75
CA THR A 139 43.88 -29.94 3.26
C THR A 139 42.84 -29.07 3.95
N PHE A 140 42.89 -28.96 5.29
CA PHE A 140 42.00 -28.08 6.04
C PHE A 140 42.18 -26.60 5.67
N LEU A 141 43.41 -26.15 5.44
CA LEU A 141 43.69 -24.77 5.00
C LEU A 141 43.10 -24.47 3.62
N ILE A 142 43.18 -25.41 2.67
CA ILE A 142 42.56 -25.26 1.35
C ILE A 142 41.04 -25.14 1.51
N VAL A 143 40.42 -26.06 2.25
CA VAL A 143 38.96 -26.05 2.47
C VAL A 143 38.51 -24.75 3.15
N ALA A 144 39.20 -24.32 4.20
CA ALA A 144 38.91 -23.07 4.90
C ALA A 144 39.05 -21.85 4.00
N SER A 145 40.08 -21.83 3.14
CA SER A 145 40.32 -20.75 2.18
C SER A 145 39.23 -20.67 1.11
N VAL A 146 38.82 -21.82 0.54
CA VAL A 146 37.71 -21.90 -0.42
C VAL A 146 36.41 -21.42 0.22
N LEU A 147 36.11 -21.87 1.45
CA LEU A 147 34.91 -21.46 2.17
C LEU A 147 34.90 -19.95 2.46
N SER A 148 36.05 -19.37 2.83
CA SER A 148 36.20 -17.93 3.04
C SER A 148 35.93 -17.12 1.76
N ILE A 149 36.45 -17.56 0.62
CA ILE A 149 36.19 -16.91 -0.68
C ILE A 149 34.69 -16.97 -1.03
N LEU A 150 34.05 -18.12 -0.84
CA LEU A 150 32.61 -18.27 -1.07
C LEU A 150 31.79 -17.33 -0.17
N LEU A 151 32.18 -17.19 1.10
CA LEU A 151 31.54 -16.27 2.04
C LEU A 151 31.66 -14.81 1.57
N ILE A 152 32.86 -14.39 1.12
CA ILE A 152 33.08 -13.03 0.60
C ILE A 152 32.20 -12.79 -0.64
N LEU A 153 32.13 -13.73 -1.57
CA LEU A 153 31.28 -13.63 -2.75
C LEU A 153 29.79 -13.53 -2.37
N ALA A 154 29.34 -14.32 -1.39
CA ALA A 154 27.96 -14.25 -0.90
C ALA A 154 27.65 -12.89 -0.27
N ILE A 155 28.55 -12.32 0.53
CA ILE A 155 28.39 -10.99 1.12
C ILE A 155 28.30 -9.92 0.02
N ILE A 156 29.19 -9.95 -0.98
CA ILE A 156 29.17 -9.02 -2.11
C ILE A 156 27.85 -9.14 -2.90
N TYR A 157 27.38 -10.37 -3.13
CA TYR A 157 26.13 -10.64 -3.80
C TYR A 157 24.94 -10.06 -3.02
N VAL A 158 24.85 -10.32 -1.72
CA VAL A 158 23.78 -9.78 -0.84
C VAL A 158 23.80 -8.25 -0.86
N TYR A 159 24.97 -7.62 -0.76
CA TYR A 159 25.08 -6.18 -0.77
C TYR A 159 24.64 -5.56 -2.11
N LYS A 160 25.02 -6.17 -3.24
CA LYS A 160 24.54 -5.78 -4.58
C LYS A 160 23.02 -5.94 -4.70
N GLN A 161 22.49 -7.06 -4.23
CA GLN A 161 21.05 -7.35 -4.27
C GLN A 161 20.25 -6.36 -3.43
N MET A 162 20.73 -6.03 -2.22
CA MET A 162 20.08 -5.03 -1.35
C MET A 162 20.05 -3.65 -2.02
N ARG A 163 21.16 -3.20 -2.62
CA ARG A 163 21.19 -1.92 -3.36
C ARG A 163 20.21 -1.91 -4.52
N LYS A 164 20.08 -3.03 -5.27
CA LYS A 164 19.10 -3.17 -6.36
C LYS A 164 17.67 -3.08 -5.84
N VAL A 165 17.34 -3.83 -4.79
CA VAL A 165 16.01 -3.83 -4.16
C VAL A 165 15.63 -2.44 -3.64
N SER A 166 16.56 -1.71 -3.02
CA SER A 166 16.28 -0.34 -2.54
C SER A 166 15.96 0.63 -3.67
N ARG A 167 16.60 0.52 -4.84
CA ARG A 167 16.27 1.34 -6.02
C ARG A 167 14.87 1.03 -6.54
N PHE A 168 14.53 -0.25 -6.70
CA PHE A 168 13.19 -0.64 -7.12
C PHE A 168 12.09 -0.21 -6.15
N ARG A 169 12.35 -0.26 -4.83
CA ARG A 169 11.40 0.26 -3.83
C ARG A 169 11.17 1.76 -4.00
N LEU A 170 12.22 2.54 -4.26
CA LEU A 170 12.09 3.97 -4.49
C LEU A 170 11.31 4.28 -5.77
N GLU A 171 11.57 3.55 -6.85
CA GLU A 171 10.83 3.69 -8.11
C GLU A 171 9.36 3.30 -7.95
N LEU A 172 9.07 2.18 -7.26
CA LEU A 172 7.69 1.77 -6.93
C LEU A 172 6.97 2.79 -6.06
N PHE A 173 7.67 3.40 -5.10
CA PHE A 173 7.11 4.44 -4.25
C PHE A 173 6.73 5.68 -5.08
N LYS A 174 7.62 6.13 -5.97
CA LYS A 174 7.33 7.25 -6.88
C LYS A 174 6.17 6.93 -7.81
N ALA A 175 6.17 5.75 -8.44
CA ALA A 175 5.08 5.34 -9.32
C ALA A 175 3.72 5.28 -8.61
N ASN A 176 3.66 4.75 -7.37
CA ASN A 176 2.44 4.77 -6.57
C ASN A 176 2.01 6.20 -6.22
N GLN A 177 2.95 7.07 -5.90
CA GLN A 177 2.66 8.48 -5.60
C GLN A 177 2.06 9.19 -6.82
N ASP A 178 2.62 8.98 -8.01
CA ASP A 178 2.10 9.56 -9.25
C ASP A 178 0.73 9.00 -9.62
N LEU A 179 0.51 7.69 -9.37
CA LEU A 179 -0.79 7.04 -9.58
C LEU A 179 -1.86 7.62 -8.64
N ASN A 180 -1.53 7.83 -7.36
CA ASN A 180 -2.44 8.46 -6.41
C ASN A 180 -2.78 9.90 -6.82
N LYS A 181 -1.79 10.70 -7.23
CA LYS A 181 -2.04 12.06 -7.75
C LYS A 181 -2.99 12.05 -8.95
N LEU A 182 -2.76 11.16 -9.91
CA LEU A 182 -3.61 11.04 -11.08
C LEU A 182 -5.04 10.60 -10.72
N ASN A 183 -5.18 9.74 -9.71
CA ASN A 183 -6.48 9.30 -9.21
C ASN A 183 -7.24 10.46 -8.54
N ASP A 184 -6.55 11.28 -7.73
CA ASP A 184 -7.12 12.47 -7.10
C ASP A 184 -7.55 13.51 -8.15
N GLU A 185 -6.73 13.72 -9.20
CA GLU A 185 -7.07 14.58 -10.34
C GLU A 185 -8.30 14.06 -11.11
N LEU A 186 -8.37 12.75 -11.37
CA LEU A 186 -9.53 12.13 -12.01
C LEU A 186 -10.80 12.27 -11.18
N GLN A 187 -10.70 12.10 -9.86
CA GLN A 187 -11.84 12.26 -8.97
C GLN A 187 -12.35 13.71 -8.99
N THR A 188 -11.44 14.68 -8.90
CA THR A 188 -11.77 16.11 -8.99
C THR A 188 -12.47 16.42 -10.33
N LYS A 189 -11.94 15.90 -11.43
CA LYS A 189 -12.57 16.08 -12.76
C LYS A 189 -13.95 15.45 -12.84
N ASN A 190 -14.14 14.25 -12.30
CA ASN A 190 -15.45 13.59 -12.25
C ASN A 190 -16.48 14.41 -11.46
N GLU A 191 -16.07 15.02 -10.35
CA GLU A 191 -16.93 15.92 -9.58
C GLU A 191 -17.30 17.18 -10.37
N GLU A 192 -16.33 17.81 -11.04
CA GLU A 192 -16.57 18.94 -11.96
C GLU A 192 -17.57 18.56 -13.07
N TYR A 193 -17.37 17.41 -13.74
CA TYR A 193 -18.27 16.91 -14.78
C TYR A 193 -19.68 16.71 -14.25
N LYS A 194 -19.84 16.16 -13.04
CA LYS A 194 -21.15 15.95 -12.42
C LYS A 194 -21.86 17.27 -12.15
N ILE A 195 -21.14 18.28 -11.67
CA ILE A 195 -21.69 19.63 -11.43
C ILE A 195 -22.17 20.25 -12.74
N VAL A 196 -21.33 20.20 -13.79
CA VAL A 196 -21.67 20.74 -15.11
C VAL A 196 -22.88 20.01 -15.71
N ASN A 197 -22.90 18.68 -15.65
CA ASN A 197 -24.01 17.88 -16.18
C ASN A 197 -25.32 18.18 -15.46
N ASN A 198 -25.29 18.31 -14.12
CA ASN A 198 -26.46 18.71 -13.35
C ASN A 198 -26.94 20.12 -13.73
N LYS A 199 -26.02 21.08 -13.93
CA LYS A 199 -26.38 22.43 -14.38
C LYS A 199 -27.00 22.41 -15.78
N LEU A 200 -26.43 21.64 -16.70
CA LEU A 200 -26.96 21.48 -18.05
C LEU A 200 -28.37 20.88 -18.03
N SER A 201 -28.59 19.82 -17.23
CA SER A 201 -29.91 19.21 -17.07
C SER A 201 -30.94 20.19 -16.49
N LYS A 202 -30.59 20.98 -15.47
CA LYS A 202 -31.45 22.03 -14.93
C LYS A 202 -31.83 23.06 -15.98
N THR A 203 -30.85 23.59 -16.72
CA THR A 203 -31.10 24.55 -17.80
C THR A 203 -31.98 23.95 -18.90
N ASN A 204 -31.76 22.69 -19.27
CA ASN A 204 -32.55 22.02 -20.30
C ASN A 204 -34.02 21.86 -19.86
N ASN A 205 -34.27 21.52 -18.59
CA ASN A 205 -35.62 21.46 -18.05
C ASN A 205 -36.30 22.83 -18.04
N LEU A 206 -35.59 23.89 -17.64
CA LEU A 206 -36.12 25.26 -17.67
C LEU A 206 -36.46 25.72 -19.10
N LEU A 207 -35.61 25.37 -20.07
CA LEU A 207 -35.87 25.65 -21.48
C LEU A 207 -37.08 24.87 -21.99
N TYR A 208 -37.22 23.61 -21.60
CA TYR A 208 -38.37 22.78 -21.94
C TYR A 208 -39.67 23.39 -21.40
N GLU A 209 -39.71 23.77 -20.11
CA GLU A 209 -40.87 24.42 -19.51
C GLU A 209 -41.21 25.75 -20.20
N SER A 210 -40.20 26.59 -20.48
CA SER A 210 -40.39 27.86 -21.20
C SER A 210 -40.96 27.66 -22.61
N ASN A 211 -40.46 26.65 -23.33
CA ASN A 211 -40.95 26.33 -24.67
C ASN A 211 -42.38 25.80 -24.61
N HIS A 212 -42.68 24.89 -23.68
CA HIS A 212 -44.02 24.37 -23.49
C HIS A 212 -45.05 25.50 -23.22
N ILE A 213 -44.71 26.47 -22.36
CA ILE A 213 -45.57 27.63 -22.11
C ILE A 213 -45.81 28.45 -23.39
N LYS A 214 -44.77 28.67 -24.20
CA LYS A 214 -44.90 29.39 -25.48
C LYS A 214 -45.77 28.63 -26.49
N GLU A 215 -45.64 27.31 -26.56
CA GLU A 215 -46.46 26.47 -27.45
C GLU A 215 -47.94 26.54 -27.07
N VAL A 216 -48.27 26.41 -25.79
CA VAL A 216 -49.66 26.55 -25.28
C VAL A 216 -50.21 27.94 -25.62
N TYR A 217 -49.41 29.00 -25.48
CA TYR A 217 -49.83 30.36 -25.84
C TYR A 217 -50.10 30.53 -27.34
N ILE A 218 -49.24 29.99 -28.20
CA ILE A 218 -49.45 30.02 -29.66
C ILE A 218 -50.74 29.29 -30.01
N GLY A 219 -51.02 28.15 -29.37
CA GLY A 219 -52.29 27.44 -29.49
C GLY A 219 -53.50 28.32 -29.18
N HIS A 220 -53.52 28.94 -27.99
CA HIS A 220 -54.59 29.86 -27.60
C HIS A 220 -54.75 31.06 -28.54
N PHE A 221 -53.65 31.63 -29.03
CA PHE A 221 -53.72 32.74 -29.97
C PHE A 221 -54.39 32.32 -31.29
N LEU A 222 -54.01 31.17 -31.83
CA LEU A 222 -54.62 30.63 -33.05
C LEU A 222 -56.11 30.29 -32.85
N ASP A 223 -56.48 29.77 -31.67
CA ASP A 223 -57.88 29.50 -31.31
C ASP A 223 -58.72 30.79 -31.30
N ILE A 224 -58.18 31.88 -30.74
CA ILE A 224 -58.84 33.19 -30.74
C ILE A 224 -59.03 33.69 -32.18
N CYS A 225 -57.99 33.62 -33.02
CA CYS A 225 -58.11 34.01 -34.43
C CYS A 225 -59.22 33.23 -35.15
N SER A 226 -59.26 31.90 -34.96
CA SER A 226 -60.28 31.02 -35.53
C SER A 226 -61.69 31.38 -35.03
N MET A 227 -61.85 31.62 -33.73
CA MET A 227 -63.11 32.05 -33.12
C MET A 227 -63.60 33.37 -33.73
N TYR A 228 -62.72 34.37 -33.88
CA TYR A 228 -63.10 35.67 -34.45
C TYR A 228 -63.43 35.59 -35.94
N ILE A 229 -62.71 34.78 -36.73
CA ILE A 229 -63.09 34.51 -38.12
C ILE A 229 -64.51 33.95 -38.18
N THR A 230 -64.80 32.94 -37.35
CA THR A 230 -66.14 32.33 -37.25
C THR A 230 -67.22 33.35 -36.84
N LYS A 231 -66.90 34.27 -35.92
CA LYS A 231 -67.83 35.34 -35.52
C LYS A 231 -68.12 36.31 -36.67
N LEU A 232 -67.09 36.69 -37.44
CA LEU A 232 -67.24 37.56 -38.59
C LEU A 232 -68.09 36.91 -39.68
N GLU A 233 -67.89 35.62 -39.97
CA GLU A 233 -68.72 34.85 -40.90
C GLU A 233 -70.19 34.81 -40.47
N LYS A 234 -70.45 34.55 -39.19
CA LYS A 234 -71.81 34.59 -38.61
C LYS A 234 -72.43 35.98 -38.74
N PHE A 235 -71.64 37.04 -38.57
CA PHE A 235 -72.12 38.41 -38.73
C PHE A 235 -72.44 38.75 -40.18
N GLN A 236 -71.56 38.40 -41.13
CA GLN A 236 -71.83 38.56 -42.57
C GLN A 236 -73.10 37.80 -42.98
N THR A 237 -73.28 36.58 -42.47
CA THR A 237 -74.48 35.77 -42.72
C THR A 237 -75.74 36.43 -42.16
N LEU A 238 -75.68 36.99 -40.95
CA LEU A 238 -76.79 37.73 -40.35
C LEU A 238 -77.17 38.95 -41.19
N ILE A 239 -76.19 39.76 -41.59
CA ILE A 239 -76.40 40.94 -42.45
C ILE A 239 -77.07 40.51 -43.76
N LYS A 240 -76.52 39.49 -44.44
CA LYS A 240 -77.08 38.98 -45.69
C LYS A 240 -78.55 38.55 -45.53
N LYS A 241 -78.88 37.84 -44.46
CA LYS A 241 -80.27 37.43 -44.16
C LYS A 241 -81.21 38.62 -43.93
N MET A 242 -80.77 39.66 -43.21
CA MET A 242 -81.58 40.84 -42.94
C MET A 242 -81.84 41.67 -44.20
N ILE A 243 -80.83 41.81 -45.07
CA ILE A 243 -80.97 42.50 -46.36
C ILE A 243 -81.94 41.72 -47.28
N MET A 244 -81.76 40.39 -47.41
CA MET A 244 -82.64 39.57 -48.26
C MET A 244 -84.09 39.53 -47.79
N GLY A 245 -84.35 39.82 -46.52
CA GLY A 245 -85.70 39.86 -45.94
C GLY A 245 -86.34 41.25 -45.87
N ASP A 246 -85.80 42.25 -46.58
CA ASP A 246 -86.24 43.66 -46.54
C ASP A 246 -86.25 44.30 -45.14
N LYS A 247 -85.48 43.75 -44.19
CA LYS A 247 -85.38 44.24 -42.79
C LYS A 247 -84.34 45.34 -42.62
N ILE A 248 -84.30 46.30 -43.54
CA ILE A 248 -83.25 47.34 -43.55
C ILE A 248 -83.33 48.26 -42.32
N SER A 249 -84.54 48.58 -41.85
CA SER A 249 -84.75 49.39 -40.65
C SER A 249 -84.20 48.72 -39.38
N GLU A 250 -84.41 47.40 -39.23
CA GLU A 250 -83.87 46.62 -38.10
C GLU A 250 -82.34 46.53 -38.17
N LEU A 251 -81.77 46.37 -39.37
CA LEU A 251 -80.32 46.35 -39.58
C LEU A 251 -79.68 47.69 -39.17
N LEU A 252 -80.29 48.82 -39.53
CA LEU A 252 -79.80 50.14 -39.12
C LEU A 252 -79.81 50.31 -37.60
N ASN A 253 -80.83 49.80 -36.91
CA ASN A 253 -80.87 49.81 -35.44
C ASN A 253 -79.81 48.90 -34.83
N LEU A 254 -79.59 47.72 -35.42
CA LEU A 254 -78.56 46.78 -34.99
C LEU A 254 -77.15 47.37 -35.10
N VAL A 255 -76.85 48.07 -36.20
CA VAL A 255 -75.53 48.68 -36.45
C VAL A 255 -75.32 49.95 -35.63
N LYS A 256 -76.38 50.72 -35.35
CA LYS A 256 -76.29 51.91 -34.48
C LYS A 256 -76.08 51.56 -33.00
N SER A 257 -76.49 50.37 -32.56
CA SER A 257 -76.33 49.95 -31.17
C SER A 257 -74.88 49.59 -30.84
N ASN A 258 -74.36 50.17 -29.74
CA ASN A 258 -73.07 49.78 -29.18
C ASN A 258 -73.12 48.47 -28.37
N GLU A 259 -74.30 47.91 -28.11
CA GLU A 259 -74.47 46.75 -27.23
C GLU A 259 -73.61 45.55 -27.64
N ARG A 260 -73.50 45.31 -28.95
CA ARG A 260 -72.67 44.22 -29.48
C ARG A 260 -71.18 44.49 -29.31
N ILE A 261 -70.75 45.73 -29.49
CA ILE A 261 -69.36 46.15 -29.25
C ILE A 261 -69.03 46.01 -27.76
N ASP A 262 -69.92 46.42 -26.87
CA ASP A 262 -69.71 46.30 -25.44
C ASP A 262 -69.68 44.84 -24.97
N LYS A 263 -70.45 43.96 -25.61
CA LYS A 263 -70.37 42.50 -25.40
C LYS A 263 -69.02 41.94 -25.85
N GLU A 264 -68.55 42.30 -27.04
CA GLU A 264 -67.23 41.86 -27.54
C GLU A 264 -66.08 42.38 -26.67
N LYS A 265 -66.16 43.61 -26.14
CA LYS A 265 -65.18 44.14 -25.17
C LYS A 265 -65.16 43.33 -23.87
N LYS A 266 -66.33 42.97 -23.32
CA LYS A 266 -66.40 42.13 -22.12
C LYS A 266 -65.79 40.75 -22.36
N GLU A 267 -66.06 40.17 -23.52
CA GLU A 267 -65.52 38.86 -23.90
C GLU A 267 -64.00 38.91 -24.13
N LEU A 268 -63.49 39.98 -24.77
CA LEU A 268 -62.06 40.25 -24.89
C LEU A 268 -61.39 40.29 -23.50
N PHE A 269 -61.96 41.04 -22.56
CA PHE A 269 -61.40 41.15 -21.22
C PHE A 269 -61.46 39.83 -20.47
N ASN A 270 -62.57 39.08 -20.54
CA ASN A 270 -62.65 37.78 -19.88
C ASN A 270 -61.64 36.77 -20.47
N THR A 271 -61.49 36.77 -21.80
CA THR A 271 -60.51 35.92 -22.50
C THR A 271 -59.08 36.30 -22.12
N PHE A 272 -58.78 37.61 -22.09
CA PHE A 272 -57.49 38.12 -21.66
C PHE A 272 -57.18 37.73 -20.21
N ASP A 273 -58.12 37.96 -19.28
CA ASP A 273 -57.93 37.68 -17.86
C ASP A 273 -57.67 36.18 -17.63
N HIS A 274 -58.42 35.29 -18.28
CA HIS A 274 -58.23 33.85 -18.18
C HIS A 274 -56.88 33.38 -18.73
N ILE A 275 -56.51 33.82 -19.93
CA ILE A 275 -55.23 33.41 -20.56
C ILE A 275 -54.06 33.97 -19.76
N PHE A 276 -54.16 35.23 -19.33
CA PHE A 276 -53.10 35.87 -18.56
C PHE A 276 -52.91 35.20 -17.19
N LEU A 277 -53.98 34.90 -16.46
CA LEU A 277 -53.88 34.22 -15.16
C LEU A 277 -53.49 32.75 -15.30
N HIS A 278 -53.75 32.09 -16.43
CA HIS A 278 -53.19 30.77 -16.69
C HIS A 278 -51.66 30.82 -16.84
N LEU A 279 -51.13 31.89 -17.44
CA LEU A 279 -49.67 32.11 -17.57
C LEU A 279 -49.02 32.61 -16.28
N PHE A 280 -49.73 33.42 -15.51
CA PHE A 280 -49.26 34.03 -14.27
C PHE A 280 -50.29 33.85 -13.14
N PRO A 281 -50.44 32.63 -12.59
CA PRO A 281 -51.49 32.33 -11.61
C PRO A 281 -51.40 33.15 -10.33
N SER A 282 -50.18 33.48 -9.90
CA SER A 282 -49.90 34.27 -8.70
C SER A 282 -49.90 35.78 -8.93
N PHE A 283 -50.19 36.26 -10.15
CA PHE A 283 -49.96 37.67 -10.52
C PHE A 283 -50.59 38.69 -9.56
N VAL A 284 -51.83 38.43 -9.13
CA VAL A 284 -52.57 39.34 -8.24
C VAL A 284 -51.92 39.39 -6.84
N ASP A 285 -51.43 38.25 -6.34
CA ASP A 285 -50.72 38.19 -5.07
C ASP A 285 -49.34 38.83 -5.18
N ASP A 286 -48.63 38.57 -6.28
CA ASP A 286 -47.31 39.11 -6.56
C ASP A 286 -47.34 40.64 -6.66
N ILE A 287 -48.32 41.22 -7.37
CA ILE A 287 -48.46 42.69 -7.42
C ILE A 287 -48.88 43.27 -6.07
N ASN A 288 -49.78 42.61 -5.33
CA ASN A 288 -50.19 43.06 -4.00
C ASN A 288 -49.04 43.02 -2.99
N SER A 289 -48.07 42.13 -3.16
CA SER A 289 -46.85 42.09 -2.32
C SER A 289 -45.93 43.30 -2.51
N LEU A 290 -46.04 44.00 -3.65
CA LEU A 290 -45.29 45.21 -3.96
C LEU A 290 -45.98 46.49 -3.46
N LEU A 291 -47.19 46.38 -2.90
CA LEU A 291 -48.02 47.49 -2.46
C LEU A 291 -48.14 47.52 -0.94
N THR A 292 -48.31 48.72 -0.38
CA THR A 292 -48.58 48.89 1.06
C THR A 292 -49.88 48.20 1.47
N GLU A 293 -50.07 47.91 2.76
CA GLU A 293 -51.28 47.20 3.25
C GLU A 293 -52.59 47.95 2.91
N ASP A 294 -52.58 49.28 2.96
CA ASP A 294 -53.67 50.17 2.52
C ASP A 294 -53.70 50.37 0.98
N GLY A 295 -52.65 49.90 0.31
CA GLY A 295 -52.42 49.95 -1.12
C GLY A 295 -52.98 48.76 -1.89
N LYS A 296 -53.22 47.62 -1.23
CA LYS A 296 -53.63 46.36 -1.85
C LYS A 296 -54.91 46.48 -2.68
N ILE A 297 -54.90 45.83 -3.83
CA ILE A 297 -56.01 45.80 -4.78
C ILE A 297 -56.95 44.66 -4.40
N MET A 298 -58.18 45.01 -4.00
CA MET A 298 -59.25 44.06 -3.71
C MET A 298 -60.17 43.89 -4.92
N LEU A 299 -60.33 42.64 -5.38
CA LEU A 299 -61.23 42.28 -6.47
C LEU A 299 -62.67 42.11 -5.97
N LYS A 300 -63.65 42.41 -6.83
CA LYS A 300 -65.07 42.15 -6.53
C LYS A 300 -65.40 40.66 -6.71
N THR A 301 -66.51 40.21 -6.11
CA THR A 301 -67.03 38.85 -6.31
C THR A 301 -67.19 38.55 -7.81
N ASN A 302 -66.60 37.46 -8.30
CA ASN A 302 -66.51 37.05 -9.72
C ASN A 302 -65.65 37.93 -10.65
N GLU A 303 -64.82 38.85 -10.15
CA GLU A 303 -63.87 39.60 -10.99
C GLU A 303 -62.50 38.91 -10.98
N LEU A 304 -61.97 38.59 -12.18
CA LEU A 304 -60.64 38.00 -12.33
C LEU A 304 -59.54 39.08 -12.25
N LEU A 305 -59.65 40.12 -13.09
CA LEU A 305 -58.81 41.31 -13.05
C LEU A 305 -59.66 42.57 -13.22
N ASN A 306 -59.35 43.61 -12.46
CA ASN A 306 -59.91 44.94 -12.68
C ASN A 306 -59.07 45.73 -13.70
N THR A 307 -59.53 46.90 -14.12
CA THR A 307 -58.83 47.72 -15.12
C THR A 307 -57.41 48.10 -14.69
N GLU A 308 -57.18 48.36 -13.40
CA GLU A 308 -55.83 48.69 -12.88
C GLU A 308 -54.89 47.49 -13.05
N LEU A 309 -55.32 46.29 -12.66
CA LEU A 309 -54.55 45.06 -12.82
C LEU A 309 -54.31 44.71 -14.28
N ARG A 310 -55.27 44.94 -15.19
CA ARG A 310 -55.08 44.71 -16.63
C ARG A 310 -54.01 45.63 -17.24
N ILE A 311 -53.89 46.87 -16.77
CA ILE A 311 -52.80 47.78 -17.19
C ILE A 311 -51.45 47.15 -16.84
N PHE A 312 -51.29 46.66 -15.61
CA PHE A 312 -50.04 46.03 -15.18
C PHE A 312 -49.81 44.65 -15.79
N ALA A 313 -50.86 43.90 -16.10
CA ALA A 313 -50.78 42.67 -16.87
C ALA A 313 -50.25 42.91 -18.29
N LEU A 314 -50.68 43.97 -18.96
CA LEU A 314 -50.17 44.37 -20.28
C LEU A 314 -48.70 44.81 -20.22
N ILE A 315 -48.31 45.56 -19.18
CA ILE A 315 -46.91 45.92 -18.92
C ILE A 315 -46.08 44.65 -18.67
N ARG A 316 -46.60 43.69 -17.91
CA ARG A 316 -45.96 42.37 -17.68
C ARG A 316 -45.73 41.61 -18.99
N LEU A 317 -46.64 41.70 -19.95
CA LEU A 317 -46.50 41.12 -21.29
C LEU A 317 -45.58 41.93 -22.22
N GLY A 318 -44.98 43.03 -21.74
CA GLY A 318 -44.05 43.88 -22.48
C GLY A 318 -44.72 45.02 -23.26
N VAL A 319 -46.02 45.25 -23.09
CA VAL A 319 -46.73 46.37 -23.70
C VAL A 319 -46.56 47.60 -22.79
N ASN A 320 -45.45 48.33 -22.97
CA ASN A 320 -45.14 49.48 -22.12
C ASN A 320 -45.72 50.81 -22.63
N ASP A 321 -46.12 50.85 -23.89
CA ASP A 321 -46.69 52.03 -24.56
C ASP A 321 -48.12 52.29 -24.05
N SER A 322 -48.28 53.37 -23.28
CA SER A 322 -49.58 53.79 -22.72
C SER A 322 -50.67 53.99 -23.80
N SER A 323 -50.30 54.32 -25.04
CA SER A 323 -51.25 54.46 -26.16
C SER A 323 -51.79 53.11 -26.60
N LYS A 324 -50.93 52.08 -26.65
CA LYS A 324 -51.34 50.70 -26.97
C LYS A 324 -52.22 50.12 -25.85
N ILE A 325 -51.85 50.37 -24.59
CA ILE A 325 -52.66 49.97 -23.43
C ILE A 325 -54.04 50.65 -23.48
N ALA A 326 -54.08 51.96 -23.72
CA ALA A 326 -55.33 52.71 -23.86
C ALA A 326 -56.21 52.16 -25.00
N GLY A 327 -55.59 51.82 -26.14
CA GLY A 327 -56.27 51.18 -27.26
C GLY A 327 -56.88 49.83 -26.91
N PHE A 328 -56.13 48.96 -26.21
CA PHE A 328 -56.61 47.64 -25.78
C PHE A 328 -57.74 47.73 -24.74
N LEU A 329 -57.59 48.61 -23.75
CA LEU A 329 -58.57 48.78 -22.67
C LEU A 329 -59.75 49.67 -23.06
N HIS A 330 -59.75 50.22 -24.28
CA HIS A 330 -60.76 51.16 -24.77
C HIS A 330 -61.02 52.33 -23.80
N CYS A 331 -59.95 52.89 -23.22
CA CYS A 331 -60.01 54.03 -22.30
C CYS A 331 -59.10 55.17 -22.78
N SER A 332 -59.22 56.36 -22.17
CA SER A 332 -58.39 57.51 -22.55
C SER A 332 -56.94 57.35 -22.09
N LEU A 333 -56.01 58.01 -22.79
CA LEU A 333 -54.61 58.04 -22.41
C LEU A 333 -54.41 58.61 -21.00
N ASN A 334 -55.18 59.65 -20.64
CA ASN A 334 -55.16 60.24 -19.30
C ASN A 334 -55.58 59.22 -18.23
N THR A 335 -56.59 58.40 -18.51
CA THR A 335 -57.05 57.35 -17.59
C THR A 335 -55.94 56.34 -17.28
N ILE A 336 -55.13 55.96 -18.28
CA ILE A 336 -53.97 55.08 -18.07
C ILE A 336 -52.92 55.74 -17.17
N TYR A 337 -52.57 57.01 -17.42
CA TYR A 337 -51.61 57.73 -16.59
C TYR A 337 -52.09 57.86 -15.14
N THR A 338 -53.38 58.17 -14.93
CA THR A 338 -53.97 58.26 -13.59
C THR A 338 -53.91 56.93 -12.85
N TYR A 339 -54.31 55.82 -13.48
CA TYR A 339 -54.25 54.50 -12.83
C TYR A 339 -52.83 54.05 -12.52
N ARG A 340 -51.86 54.28 -13.43
CA ARG A 340 -50.45 53.97 -13.18
C ARG A 340 -49.90 54.79 -12.01
N ALA A 341 -50.15 56.10 -11.99
CA ALA A 341 -49.68 56.98 -10.92
C ALA A 341 -50.28 56.59 -9.56
N LYS A 342 -51.57 56.28 -9.52
CA LYS A 342 -52.30 55.87 -8.31
C LYS A 342 -51.73 54.59 -7.69
N ILE A 343 -51.45 53.57 -8.51
CA ILE A 343 -50.88 52.31 -7.99
C ILE A 343 -49.41 52.50 -7.62
N LYS A 344 -48.61 53.19 -8.45
CA LYS A 344 -47.20 53.48 -8.11
C LYS A 344 -47.05 54.33 -6.85
N SER A 345 -48.00 55.21 -6.52
CA SER A 345 -47.94 55.99 -5.27
C SER A 345 -48.11 55.13 -4.01
N LYS A 346 -48.63 53.90 -4.16
CA LYS A 346 -48.87 52.93 -3.08
C LYS A 346 -47.82 51.81 -3.06
N ALA A 347 -46.75 51.92 -3.86
CA ALA A 347 -45.68 50.93 -3.90
C ALA A 347 -44.80 51.02 -2.65
N ILE A 348 -44.36 49.87 -2.14
CA ILE A 348 -43.35 49.78 -1.05
C ILE A 348 -41.93 50.02 -1.60
N ILE A 349 -41.74 49.75 -2.89
CA ILE A 349 -40.47 49.90 -3.61
C ILE A 349 -40.39 51.23 -4.35
N ASP A 350 -39.20 51.56 -4.87
CA ASP A 350 -39.00 52.76 -5.68
C ASP A 350 -39.90 52.78 -6.93
N LYS A 351 -40.47 53.96 -7.24
CA LYS A 351 -41.49 54.14 -8.29
C LYS A 351 -40.92 53.91 -9.69
N ASP A 352 -39.64 54.20 -9.86
CA ASP A 352 -38.92 54.00 -11.13
C ASP A 352 -38.54 52.53 -11.34
N GLU A 353 -38.51 51.72 -10.27
CA GLU A 353 -38.29 50.28 -10.33
C GLU A 353 -39.59 49.47 -10.39
N PHE A 354 -40.74 50.08 -10.11
CA PHE A 354 -42.03 49.38 -10.04
C PHE A 354 -42.34 48.60 -11.32
N ASP A 355 -42.29 49.25 -12.48
CA ASP A 355 -42.59 48.59 -13.76
C ASP A 355 -41.59 47.47 -14.08
N LYS A 356 -40.31 47.61 -13.68
CA LYS A 356 -39.29 46.56 -13.84
C LYS A 356 -39.60 45.35 -12.97
N ASN A 357 -40.05 45.56 -11.73
CA ASN A 357 -40.47 44.49 -10.82
C ASN A 357 -41.74 43.80 -11.32
N ILE A 358 -42.71 44.55 -11.85
CA ILE A 358 -43.88 43.98 -12.52
C ILE A 358 -43.46 43.06 -13.66
N MET A 359 -42.51 43.47 -14.51
CA MET A 359 -42.01 42.62 -15.60
C MET A 359 -41.34 41.32 -15.12
N GLN A 360 -40.85 41.26 -13.88
CA GLN A 360 -40.21 40.08 -13.31
C GLN A 360 -41.19 39.09 -12.66
N ILE A 361 -42.45 39.47 -12.41
CA ILE A 361 -43.48 38.62 -11.80
C ILE A 361 -43.61 37.29 -12.56
N GLY A 362 -43.61 36.15 -11.87
CA GLY A 362 -43.72 34.83 -12.50
C GLY A 362 -42.57 34.44 -13.45
N THR A 363 -41.47 35.21 -13.50
CA THR A 363 -40.25 34.76 -14.18
C THR A 363 -39.56 33.78 -13.25
N ILE A 364 -39.32 32.55 -13.70
CA ILE A 364 -38.51 31.59 -12.96
C ILE A 364 -37.13 32.23 -12.76
N LYS A 365 -36.85 32.71 -11.55
CA LYS A 365 -35.54 33.26 -11.21
C LYS A 365 -34.53 32.14 -11.43
N SER A 366 -33.60 32.33 -12.36
CA SER A 366 -32.39 31.53 -12.43
C SER A 366 -31.62 31.78 -11.13
N ILE A 367 -31.73 30.85 -10.18
CA ILE A 367 -30.89 30.80 -8.98
C ILE A 367 -29.53 30.27 -9.39
#